data_AF-A0A060T9W0-F1
#
_entry.id   AF-A0A060T9W0-F1
#
_cell.length_a   1.000
_cell.length_b   1.000
_cell.length_c   1.000
_cell.angle_alpha   90.00
_cell.angle_beta   90.00
_cell.angle_gamma   90.00
#
_symmetry.space_group_name_H-M   'P 1'
#
loop_
_entity.id
_entity.type
_entity.pdbx_description
1 polymer ?
#
loop_
_entity_poly.entity_id
_entity_poly.type
_entity_poly.pdbx_seq_one_letter_code
_entity_poly.pdbx_strand_id
1 'polypeptide(L)'
;MADFIRTQIFGTCFEITSRYVDLNPVGMGAFGLVCSARDQLTNQNVAIKKIMKPFSTPVLAKRTYRELKLLKHLRHENLITLSDIFISPLEDIYFVTELLGTDLHRLLTSRPLEHQFIQYFLYQILRGLKYVHSAGVVHRDLKPSNILINENCDLKICDFGLARIQDPQMTGYVSTRYYRAPEIMLTWQKYDVEVDIWSAGCIFAEMLQGKPLFPGKDHVHQFSIITELLGTPPDDVIETIGSENTLNFVKSLPKRERIPLSQKFPNADPDAVDLLEKMLVFDPRKRINAADALAHPYLAPYHEPSDEPVASEKFDWSFNDADLPVDTWKVMMYSEILDFHNVDSSAVEQQQQQPQPPQPQLQQQQQPPQQPQQPQQPQQAQQPVQPVQGDYVPQVAPRS
;
A
#
# COMPACT_ATOMS: atom_id res chain seq x y z
N MET A 1 -9.06 26.12 -18.31
CA MET A 1 -8.21 24.93 -18.49
C MET A 1 -7.05 25.08 -17.54
N ALA A 2 -6.73 24.05 -16.76
CA ALA A 2 -5.51 24.09 -15.95
C ALA A 2 -4.29 24.11 -16.90
N ASP A 3 -3.31 24.94 -16.62
CA ASP A 3 -2.06 24.95 -17.38
C ASP A 3 -1.21 23.75 -17.00
N PHE A 4 -0.81 22.96 -18.00
CA PHE A 4 0.06 21.80 -17.83
C PHE A 4 1.51 22.17 -18.12
N ILE A 5 2.39 21.76 -17.21
CA ILE A 5 3.84 21.89 -17.33
C ILE A 5 4.40 20.53 -17.70
N ARG A 6 5.39 20.54 -18.60
CA ARG A 6 6.12 19.34 -19.01
C ARG A 6 7.42 19.21 -18.24
N THR A 7 7.67 18.04 -17.68
CA THR A 7 8.91 17.73 -16.96
C THR A 7 9.41 16.35 -17.36
N GLN A 8 10.72 16.21 -17.59
CA GLN A 8 11.32 14.93 -17.96
C GLN A 8 11.94 14.28 -16.73
N ILE A 9 11.48 13.08 -16.37
CA ILE A 9 11.98 12.32 -15.22
C ILE A 9 12.35 10.92 -15.69
N PHE A 10 13.64 10.55 -15.60
CA PHE A 10 14.16 9.26 -16.06
C PHE A 10 13.67 8.82 -17.44
N GLY A 11 13.67 9.74 -18.42
CA GLY A 11 13.21 9.41 -19.78
C GLY A 11 11.69 9.36 -19.96
N THR A 12 10.91 9.60 -18.91
CA THR A 12 9.44 9.73 -18.98
C THR A 12 9.03 11.19 -18.93
N CYS A 13 8.22 11.63 -19.91
CA CYS A 13 7.64 12.98 -19.92
C CYS A 13 6.40 13.01 -19.00
N PHE A 14 6.42 13.83 -17.96
CA PHE A 14 5.28 14.11 -17.11
C PHE A 14 4.59 15.40 -17.57
N GLU A 15 3.27 15.37 -17.65
CA GLU A 15 2.41 16.52 -17.91
C GLU A 15 1.54 16.73 -16.68
N ILE A 16 1.96 17.66 -15.83
CA ILE A 16 1.34 17.92 -14.52
C ILE A 16 0.86 19.36 -14.44
N THR A 17 -0.13 19.63 -13.59
CA THR A 17 -0.60 21.00 -13.34
C THR A 17 0.38 21.76 -12.45
N SER A 18 0.31 23.09 -12.45
CA SER A 18 1.11 23.95 -11.55
C SER A 18 0.86 23.71 -10.05
N ARG A 19 -0.20 22.96 -9.69
CA ARG A 19 -0.50 22.51 -8.33
C ARG A 19 0.60 21.64 -7.73
N TYR A 20 1.27 20.81 -8.55
CA TYR A 20 2.25 19.86 -8.07
C TYR A 20 3.66 20.32 -8.42
N VAL A 21 4.51 20.50 -7.41
CA VAL A 21 5.89 20.96 -7.60
C VAL A 21 6.90 20.01 -6.97
N ASP A 22 8.18 20.24 -7.28
CA ASP A 22 9.32 19.49 -6.72
C ASP A 22 9.21 17.97 -6.94
N LEU A 23 8.93 17.58 -8.19
CA LEU A 23 8.77 16.17 -8.53
C LEU A 23 10.08 15.42 -8.37
N ASN A 24 10.08 14.40 -7.51
CA ASN A 24 11.23 13.54 -7.28
C ASN A 24 10.83 12.07 -7.49
N PRO A 25 11.59 11.28 -8.26
CA PRO A 25 11.25 9.87 -8.46
C PRO A 25 11.42 9.06 -7.17
N VAL A 26 10.40 8.27 -6.80
CA VAL A 26 10.39 7.45 -5.58
C VAL A 26 10.48 5.96 -5.92
N GLY A 27 9.87 5.53 -7.03
CA GLY A 27 9.88 4.15 -7.46
C GLY A 27 9.49 3.97 -8.92
N MET A 28 9.98 2.89 -9.52
CA MET A 28 9.62 2.46 -10.87
C MET A 28 8.94 1.10 -10.73
N GLY A 29 7.62 1.06 -10.91
CA GLY A 29 6.84 -0.17 -10.88
C GLY A 29 6.63 -0.73 -12.30
N ALA A 30 6.07 -1.93 -12.39
CA ALA A 30 5.72 -2.55 -13.67
C ALA A 30 4.68 -1.75 -14.50
N PHE A 31 4.03 -0.75 -13.90
CA PHE A 31 2.87 -0.05 -14.47
C PHE A 31 3.04 1.47 -14.55
N GLY A 32 4.21 2.00 -14.20
CA GLY A 32 4.48 3.43 -14.29
C GLY A 32 5.57 3.93 -13.35
N LEU A 33 6.00 5.17 -13.60
CA LEU A 33 6.88 5.91 -12.72
C LEU A 33 6.03 6.59 -11.62
N VAL A 34 6.47 6.43 -10.37
CA VAL A 34 5.89 7.12 -9.22
C VAL A 34 6.86 8.20 -8.77
N CYS A 35 6.36 9.43 -8.67
CA CYS A 35 7.11 10.58 -8.17
C CYS A 35 6.47 11.11 -6.89
N SER A 36 7.27 11.49 -5.89
CA SER A 36 6.80 12.40 -4.86
C SER A 36 6.68 13.80 -5.45
N ALA A 37 5.75 14.60 -4.90
CA ALA A 37 5.60 16.01 -5.21
C ALA A 37 5.05 16.73 -3.98
N ARG A 38 5.18 18.05 -3.96
CA ARG A 38 4.46 18.91 -3.00
C ARG A 38 3.18 19.43 -3.67
N ASP A 39 2.04 19.15 -3.05
CA ASP A 39 0.76 19.74 -3.45
C ASP A 39 0.65 21.15 -2.87
N GLN A 40 0.61 22.16 -3.74
CA GLN A 40 0.53 23.56 -3.34
C GLN A 40 -0.81 23.96 -2.71
N LEU A 41 -1.89 23.21 -2.97
CA LEU A 41 -3.20 23.54 -2.40
C LEU A 41 -3.32 23.05 -0.95
N THR A 42 -2.91 21.80 -0.69
CA THR A 42 -3.00 21.19 0.64
C THR A 42 -1.74 21.39 1.47
N ASN A 43 -0.65 21.83 0.84
CA ASN A 43 0.69 21.92 1.41
C ASN A 43 1.24 20.58 1.94
N GLN A 44 0.73 19.46 1.41
CA GLN A 44 1.13 18.11 1.77
C GLN A 44 2.06 17.50 0.72
N ASN A 45 2.90 16.55 1.15
CA ASN A 45 3.65 15.71 0.24
C ASN A 45 2.74 14.59 -0.28
N VAL A 46 2.77 14.36 -1.58
CA VAL A 46 1.94 13.39 -2.29
C VAL A 46 2.77 12.47 -3.16
N ALA A 47 2.24 11.29 -3.45
CA ALA A 47 2.78 10.38 -4.47
C ALA A 47 1.92 10.48 -5.74
N ILE A 48 2.55 10.72 -6.88
CA ILE A 48 1.93 10.83 -8.19
C ILE A 48 2.37 9.64 -9.03
N LYS A 49 1.43 8.73 -9.30
CA LYS A 49 1.62 7.58 -10.19
C LYS A 49 1.12 7.94 -11.59
N LYS A 50 2.03 7.99 -12.55
CA LYS A 50 1.67 8.16 -13.96
C LYS A 50 1.31 6.82 -14.60
N ILE A 51 0.10 6.72 -15.13
CA ILE A 51 -0.34 5.62 -15.99
C ILE A 51 -0.11 6.02 -17.44
N MET A 52 0.86 5.36 -18.07
CA MET A 52 1.25 5.67 -19.45
C MET A 52 0.35 4.97 -20.46
N LYS A 53 -0.15 5.72 -21.45
CA LYS A 53 -0.96 5.19 -22.57
C LYS A 53 -2.08 4.23 -22.12
N PRO A 54 -2.92 4.60 -21.13
CA PRO A 54 -3.97 3.72 -20.60
C PRO A 54 -4.95 3.25 -21.68
N PHE A 55 -5.12 4.04 -22.75
CA PHE A 55 -6.04 3.78 -23.85
C PHE A 55 -5.42 3.03 -25.04
N SER A 56 -4.19 2.51 -24.91
CA SER A 56 -3.53 1.81 -26.04
C SER A 56 -4.16 0.47 -26.41
N THR A 57 -4.80 -0.22 -25.46
CA THR A 57 -5.54 -1.47 -25.70
C THR A 57 -6.77 -1.54 -24.79
N PRO A 58 -7.84 -2.28 -25.17
CA PRO A 58 -9.00 -2.49 -24.30
C PRO A 58 -8.64 -3.11 -22.94
N VAL A 59 -7.64 -4.02 -22.92
CA VAL A 59 -7.17 -4.68 -21.70
C VAL A 59 -6.55 -3.69 -20.72
N LEU A 60 -5.72 -2.77 -21.21
CA LEU A 60 -5.11 -1.72 -20.39
C LEU A 60 -6.17 -0.72 -19.92
N ALA A 61 -7.07 -0.30 -20.80
CA ALA A 61 -8.13 0.65 -20.44
C ALA A 61 -9.06 0.09 -19.35
N LYS A 62 -9.53 -1.16 -19.51
CA LYS A 62 -10.34 -1.87 -18.50
C LYS A 62 -9.60 -2.04 -17.18
N ARG A 63 -8.28 -2.20 -17.21
CA ARG A 63 -7.45 -2.31 -16.01
C ARG A 63 -7.33 -0.97 -15.29
N THR A 64 -7.04 0.11 -15.99
CA THR A 64 -6.96 1.45 -15.41
C THR A 64 -8.32 1.90 -14.85
N TYR A 65 -9.41 1.64 -15.57
CA TYR A 65 -10.76 1.90 -15.08
C TYR A 65 -11.06 1.15 -13.77
N ARG A 66 -10.66 -0.13 -13.68
CA ARG A 66 -10.83 -0.90 -12.43
C ARG A 66 -10.04 -0.30 -11.27
N GLU A 67 -8.78 0.04 -11.50
CA GLU A 67 -7.93 0.65 -10.47
C GLU A 67 -8.55 1.96 -9.96
N LEU A 68 -9.07 2.80 -10.87
CA LEU A 68 -9.82 4.01 -10.51
C LEU A 68 -11.06 3.69 -9.66
N LYS A 69 -11.93 2.77 -10.11
CA LYS A 69 -13.16 2.42 -9.37
C LYS A 69 -12.84 1.90 -7.97
N LEU A 70 -11.85 1.02 -7.84
CA LEU A 70 -11.44 0.46 -6.56
C LEU A 70 -10.88 1.52 -5.62
N LEU A 71 -10.00 2.40 -6.12
CA LEU A 71 -9.42 3.49 -5.33
C LEU A 71 -10.46 4.53 -4.90
N LYS A 72 -11.53 4.75 -5.68
CA LYS A 72 -12.66 5.59 -5.29
C LYS A 72 -13.50 4.94 -4.19
N HIS A 73 -13.77 3.64 -4.32
CA HIS A 73 -14.69 2.87 -3.48
C HIS A 73 -14.11 2.51 -2.11
N LEU A 74 -12.87 2.02 -2.08
CA LEU A 74 -12.25 1.49 -0.88
C LEU A 74 -11.67 2.64 -0.05
N ARG A 75 -12.24 2.88 1.14
CA ARG A 75 -11.83 3.94 2.06
C ARG A 75 -11.60 3.34 3.45
N HIS A 76 -10.32 3.20 3.82
CA HIS A 76 -9.90 2.58 5.07
C HIS A 76 -8.49 3.05 5.44
N GLU A 77 -8.18 3.20 6.72
CA GLU A 77 -6.90 3.75 7.18
C GLU A 77 -5.70 2.92 6.73
N ASN A 78 -5.85 1.59 6.72
CA ASN A 78 -4.81 0.66 6.24
C ASN A 78 -4.79 0.42 4.73
N LEU A 79 -5.49 1.26 3.95
CA LEU A 79 -5.46 1.22 2.48
C LEU A 79 -4.96 2.56 1.94
N ILE A 80 -4.27 2.51 0.79
CA ILE A 80 -3.85 3.72 0.10
C ILE A 80 -5.08 4.48 -0.39
N THR A 81 -5.11 5.79 -0.15
CA THR A 81 -6.25 6.63 -0.49
C THR A 81 -5.95 7.53 -1.68
N LEU A 82 -6.90 7.61 -2.63
CA LEU A 82 -6.83 8.55 -3.74
C LEU A 82 -7.21 9.96 -3.26
N SER A 83 -6.28 10.90 -3.43
CA SER A 83 -6.41 12.31 -3.04
C SER A 83 -6.74 13.21 -4.23
N ASP A 84 -6.22 12.90 -5.42
CA ASP A 84 -6.57 13.59 -6.68
C ASP A 84 -6.39 12.63 -7.86
N ILE A 85 -7.07 12.91 -8.97
CA ILE A 85 -6.87 12.28 -10.26
C ILE A 85 -7.06 13.28 -11.39
N PHE A 86 -6.16 13.26 -12.37
CA PHE A 86 -6.28 14.08 -13.57
C PHE A 86 -5.77 13.39 -14.83
N ILE A 87 -6.22 13.91 -15.97
CA ILE A 87 -5.83 13.47 -17.31
C ILE A 87 -5.04 14.59 -17.97
N SER A 88 -3.88 14.26 -18.55
CA SER A 88 -3.07 15.24 -19.27
C SER A 88 -3.53 15.44 -20.72
N PRO A 89 -3.03 16.48 -21.43
CA PRO A 89 -3.31 16.69 -22.85
C PRO A 89 -2.92 15.51 -23.75
N LEU A 90 -1.88 14.73 -23.39
CA LEU A 90 -1.50 13.50 -24.08
C LEU A 90 -2.32 12.27 -23.65
N GLU A 91 -3.38 12.47 -22.87
CA GLU A 91 -4.30 11.44 -22.39
C GLU A 91 -3.64 10.38 -21.48
N ASP A 92 -2.55 10.75 -20.81
CA ASP A 92 -2.04 9.98 -19.69
C ASP A 92 -2.86 10.29 -18.42
N ILE A 93 -3.03 9.29 -17.56
CA ILE A 93 -3.78 9.42 -16.30
C ILE A 93 -2.79 9.48 -15.14
N TYR A 94 -3.03 10.39 -14.20
CA TYR A 94 -2.21 10.57 -13.01
C TYR A 94 -3.06 10.32 -11.77
N PHE A 95 -2.70 9.28 -11.01
CA PHE A 95 -3.27 9.05 -9.67
C PHE A 95 -2.41 9.77 -8.65
N VAL A 96 -3.03 10.58 -7.79
CA VAL A 96 -2.35 11.26 -6.69
C VAL A 96 -2.86 10.66 -5.39
N THR A 97 -1.94 10.14 -4.59
CA THR A 97 -2.20 9.55 -3.28
C THR A 97 -1.36 10.24 -2.22
N GLU A 98 -1.61 9.92 -0.97
CA GLU A 98 -0.65 10.19 0.11
C GLU A 98 0.74 9.58 -0.18
N LEU A 99 1.78 10.27 0.29
CA LEU A 99 3.17 9.80 0.23
C LEU A 99 3.54 9.10 1.54
N LEU A 100 4.03 7.87 1.43
CA LEU A 100 4.58 7.12 2.57
C LEU A 100 6.12 7.03 2.47
N GLY A 101 6.77 6.86 3.62
CA GLY A 101 8.22 6.96 3.75
C GLY A 101 8.99 5.78 3.13
N THR A 102 8.46 4.57 3.24
CA THR A 102 9.07 3.36 2.68
C THR A 102 8.01 2.30 2.36
N ASP A 103 8.42 1.20 1.75
CA ASP A 103 7.66 -0.05 1.71
C ASP A 103 8.29 -1.11 2.65
N LEU A 104 7.51 -2.14 2.97
CA LEU A 104 7.94 -3.23 3.86
C LEU A 104 9.10 -4.04 3.25
N HIS A 105 9.20 -4.17 1.92
CA HIS A 105 10.32 -4.87 1.28
C HIS A 105 11.66 -4.17 1.55
N ARG A 106 11.71 -2.85 1.37
CA ARG A 106 12.87 -2.02 1.70
C ARG A 106 13.21 -2.09 3.18
N LEU A 107 12.20 -2.04 4.05
CA LEU A 107 12.39 -2.12 5.49
C LEU A 107 13.03 -3.46 5.90
N LEU A 108 12.50 -4.59 5.41
CA LEU A 108 13.02 -5.94 5.68
C LEU A 108 14.44 -6.16 5.15
N THR A 109 14.79 -5.52 4.03
CA THR A 109 16.15 -5.58 3.47
C THR A 109 17.15 -4.77 4.30
N SER A 110 16.70 -3.74 5.00
CA SER A 110 17.57 -2.82 5.74
C SER A 110 17.95 -3.33 7.14
N ARG A 111 17.01 -3.93 7.87
CA ARG A 111 17.22 -4.42 9.24
C ARG A 111 16.18 -5.48 9.63
N PRO A 112 16.51 -6.38 10.58
CA PRO A 112 15.52 -7.23 11.23
C PRO A 112 14.46 -6.40 11.95
N LEU A 113 13.22 -6.89 11.97
CA LEU A 113 12.11 -6.26 12.70
C LEU A 113 12.04 -6.79 14.14
N GLU A 114 11.73 -5.91 15.08
CA GLU A 114 11.42 -6.32 16.45
C GLU A 114 10.01 -6.92 16.53
N HIS A 115 9.81 -7.86 17.46
CA HIS A 115 8.57 -8.63 17.57
C HIS A 115 7.31 -7.77 17.65
N GLN A 116 7.37 -6.64 18.36
CA GLN A 116 6.22 -5.72 18.50
C GLN A 116 5.84 -5.08 17.15
N PHE A 117 6.82 -4.70 16.32
CA PHE A 117 6.54 -4.17 14.98
C PHE A 117 5.95 -5.23 14.07
N ILE A 118 6.41 -6.48 14.16
CA ILE A 118 5.86 -7.59 13.38
C ILE A 118 4.38 -7.80 13.72
N GLN A 119 4.06 -7.83 15.02
CA GLN A 119 2.69 -7.99 15.52
C GLN A 119 1.79 -6.83 15.06
N TYR A 120 2.26 -5.59 15.18
CA TYR A 120 1.51 -4.40 14.76
C TYR A 120 1.32 -4.31 13.24
N PHE A 121 2.33 -4.63 12.44
CA PHE A 121 2.20 -4.66 10.98
C PHE A 121 1.25 -5.77 10.53
N LEU A 122 1.31 -6.96 11.15
CA LEU A 122 0.37 -8.04 10.84
C LEU A 122 -1.07 -7.64 11.16
N TYR A 123 -1.31 -7.03 12.33
CA TYR A 123 -2.61 -6.47 12.71
C TYR A 123 -3.15 -5.53 11.62
N GLN A 124 -2.35 -4.53 11.21
CA GLN A 124 -2.77 -3.56 10.21
C GLN A 124 -3.04 -4.18 8.82
N ILE A 125 -2.25 -5.18 8.41
CA ILE A 125 -2.48 -5.94 7.17
C ILE A 125 -3.84 -6.66 7.25
N LEU A 126 -4.10 -7.39 8.34
CA LEU A 126 -5.33 -8.15 8.50
C LEU A 126 -6.56 -7.26 8.66
N ARG A 127 -6.43 -6.12 9.35
CA ARG A 127 -7.47 -5.09 9.45
C ARG A 127 -7.85 -4.55 8.07
N GLY A 128 -6.85 -4.21 7.25
CA GLY A 128 -7.07 -3.82 5.85
C GLY A 128 -7.72 -4.92 5.02
N LEU A 129 -7.25 -6.17 5.15
CA LEU A 129 -7.83 -7.31 4.43
C LEU A 129 -9.28 -7.62 4.84
N LYS A 130 -9.63 -7.54 6.13
CA LYS A 130 -11.01 -7.67 6.62
C LYS A 130 -11.94 -6.72 5.87
N TYR A 131 -11.56 -5.45 5.77
CA TYR A 131 -12.31 -4.44 5.03
C TYR A 131 -12.42 -4.80 3.54
N VAL A 132 -11.30 -5.08 2.86
CA VAL A 132 -11.26 -5.41 1.42
C VAL A 132 -12.11 -6.65 1.11
N HIS A 133 -11.99 -7.71 1.91
CA HIS A 133 -12.73 -8.96 1.73
C HIS A 133 -14.22 -8.79 1.96
N SER A 134 -14.62 -7.96 2.94
CA SER A 134 -16.04 -7.63 3.17
C SER A 134 -16.67 -6.88 1.99
N ALA A 135 -15.88 -6.11 1.23
CA ALA A 135 -16.31 -5.47 -0.02
C ALA A 135 -16.42 -6.47 -1.20
N GLY A 136 -16.09 -7.75 -1.03
CA GLY A 136 -16.05 -8.73 -2.12
C GLY A 136 -14.91 -8.48 -3.11
N VAL A 137 -13.80 -7.90 -2.63
CA VAL A 137 -12.59 -7.64 -3.41
C VAL A 137 -11.50 -8.62 -2.97
N VAL A 138 -10.76 -9.18 -3.93
CA VAL A 138 -9.55 -9.98 -3.67
C VAL A 138 -8.34 -9.21 -4.20
N HIS A 139 -7.30 -9.01 -3.39
CA HIS A 139 -6.13 -8.21 -3.75
C HIS A 139 -5.23 -8.92 -4.79
N ARG A 140 -4.97 -10.22 -4.60
CA ARG A 140 -4.25 -11.15 -5.51
C ARG A 140 -2.75 -10.93 -5.74
N ASP A 141 -2.21 -9.76 -5.43
CA ASP A 141 -0.77 -9.47 -5.54
C ASP A 141 -0.19 -8.89 -4.25
N LEU A 142 -0.64 -9.41 -3.10
CA LEU A 142 -0.14 -8.95 -1.81
C LEU A 142 1.32 -9.42 -1.63
N LYS A 143 2.22 -8.47 -1.39
CA LYS A 143 3.66 -8.70 -1.22
C LYS A 143 4.28 -7.50 -0.49
N PRO A 144 5.45 -7.62 0.14
CA PRO A 144 6.04 -6.55 0.94
C PRO A 144 6.24 -5.22 0.20
N SER A 145 6.47 -5.22 -1.12
CA SER A 145 6.58 -3.96 -1.89
C SER A 145 5.25 -3.20 -2.05
N ASN A 146 4.12 -3.88 -1.83
CA ASN A 146 2.77 -3.30 -1.92
C ASN A 146 2.22 -2.94 -0.52
N ILE A 147 3.08 -2.97 0.49
CA ILE A 147 2.79 -2.61 1.87
C ILE A 147 3.63 -1.37 2.17
N LEU A 148 2.99 -0.20 2.12
CA LEU A 148 3.63 1.08 2.36
C LEU A 148 3.60 1.42 3.86
N ILE A 149 4.64 2.06 4.37
CA ILE A 149 4.83 2.35 5.79
C ILE A 149 5.31 3.80 5.96
N ASN A 150 4.72 4.52 6.91
CA ASN A 150 5.14 5.88 7.29
C ASN A 150 6.07 5.88 8.52
N GLU A 151 6.52 7.07 8.94
CA GLU A 151 7.44 7.23 10.08
C GLU A 151 6.82 6.81 11.43
N ASN A 152 5.49 6.83 11.52
CA ASN A 152 4.72 6.43 12.71
C ASN A 152 4.46 4.91 12.76
N CYS A 153 4.97 4.14 11.79
CA CYS A 153 4.68 2.72 11.61
C CYS A 153 3.21 2.43 11.24
N ASP A 154 2.49 3.41 10.70
CA ASP A 154 1.19 3.16 10.06
C ASP A 154 1.41 2.57 8.67
N LEU A 155 0.60 1.57 8.34
CA LEU A 155 0.73 0.75 7.16
C LEU A 155 -0.45 0.93 6.23
N LYS A 156 -0.17 1.04 4.93
CA LYS A 156 -1.17 1.11 3.86
C LYS A 156 -0.92 0.10 2.76
N ILE A 157 -1.91 -0.72 2.47
CA ILE A 157 -1.92 -1.65 1.34
C ILE A 157 -2.18 -0.86 0.06
N CYS A 158 -1.38 -1.08 -0.98
CA CYS A 158 -1.49 -0.40 -2.27
C CYS A 158 -1.49 -1.38 -3.45
N ASP A 159 -1.69 -0.85 -4.66
CA ASP A 159 -1.67 -1.58 -5.94
C ASP A 159 -2.78 -2.63 -6.14
N PHE A 160 -4.02 -2.14 -6.17
CA PHE A 160 -5.21 -2.92 -6.54
C PHE A 160 -5.35 -3.16 -8.05
N GLY A 161 -4.32 -2.87 -8.86
CA GLY A 161 -4.37 -2.97 -10.32
C GLY A 161 -4.61 -4.40 -10.84
N LEU A 162 -4.46 -5.40 -9.98
CA LEU A 162 -4.69 -6.82 -10.25
C LEU A 162 -5.91 -7.40 -9.50
N ALA A 163 -6.54 -6.59 -8.66
CA ALA A 163 -7.74 -7.01 -7.93
C ALA A 163 -8.88 -7.32 -8.90
N ARG A 164 -9.67 -8.34 -8.58
CA ARG A 164 -10.74 -8.90 -9.43
C ARG A 164 -11.74 -9.67 -8.55
N ILE A 165 -12.94 -9.89 -9.08
CA ILE A 165 -13.84 -10.95 -8.61
C ILE A 165 -13.32 -12.33 -9.00
N GLN A 166 -13.69 -13.37 -8.25
CA GLN A 166 -13.49 -14.80 -8.50
C GLN A 166 -13.42 -15.11 -10.02
N ASP A 167 -12.23 -15.45 -10.55
CA ASP A 167 -12.02 -15.65 -12.00
C ASP A 167 -11.32 -17.00 -12.25
N PRO A 168 -11.90 -17.90 -13.08
CA PRO A 168 -11.31 -19.17 -13.48
C PRO A 168 -10.19 -19.11 -14.52
N GLN A 169 -9.79 -17.93 -15.01
CA GLN A 169 -8.78 -17.84 -16.07
C GLN A 169 -7.64 -16.89 -15.72
N MET A 170 -6.43 -17.46 -15.67
CA MET A 170 -5.19 -16.68 -15.64
C MET A 170 -4.29 -17.16 -16.77
N THR A 171 -3.86 -16.24 -17.63
CA THR A 171 -2.76 -16.45 -18.58
C THR A 171 -1.52 -15.74 -18.05
N GLY A 172 -0.39 -16.48 -18.03
CA GLY A 172 0.99 -16.00 -17.88
C GLY A 172 1.24 -14.75 -17.03
N TYR A 173 1.55 -14.92 -15.74
CA TYR A 173 1.69 -13.80 -14.81
C TYR A 173 3.13 -13.47 -14.39
N VAL A 174 3.62 -12.31 -14.83
CA VAL A 174 4.97 -11.73 -14.60
C VAL A 174 4.99 -10.88 -13.31
N SER A 175 4.84 -11.52 -12.15
CA SER A 175 5.03 -10.88 -10.82
C SER A 175 5.75 -11.87 -9.89
N THR A 176 6.29 -11.38 -8.78
CA THR A 176 6.98 -12.17 -7.76
C THR A 176 6.06 -13.27 -7.23
N ARG A 177 6.39 -14.53 -7.52
CA ARG A 177 5.54 -15.69 -7.20
C ARG A 177 5.60 -16.15 -5.74
N TYR A 178 6.50 -15.59 -4.94
CA TYR A 178 6.84 -16.08 -3.60
C TYR A 178 5.67 -16.07 -2.61
N TYR A 179 4.72 -15.16 -2.83
CA TYR A 179 3.56 -14.94 -1.95
C TYR A 179 2.28 -15.56 -2.50
N ARG A 180 2.34 -16.27 -3.64
CA ARG A 180 1.14 -16.86 -4.26
C ARG A 180 0.73 -18.13 -3.54
N ALA A 181 -0.58 -18.28 -3.33
CA ALA A 181 -1.17 -19.47 -2.75
C ALA A 181 -1.02 -20.69 -3.68
N PRO A 182 -0.88 -21.92 -3.12
CA PRO A 182 -0.69 -23.13 -3.91
C PRO A 182 -1.85 -23.38 -4.87
N GLU A 183 -3.09 -23.05 -4.50
CA GLU A 183 -4.26 -23.19 -5.35
C GLU A 183 -4.18 -22.33 -6.63
N ILE A 184 -3.51 -21.17 -6.62
CA ILE A 184 -3.28 -20.38 -7.85
C ILE A 184 -2.41 -21.16 -8.84
N MET A 185 -1.57 -22.07 -8.34
CA MET A 185 -0.66 -22.89 -9.12
C MET A 185 -1.28 -24.25 -9.48
N LEU A 186 -2.18 -24.75 -8.63
CA LEU A 186 -2.79 -26.07 -8.74
C LEU A 186 -4.13 -26.06 -9.50
N THR A 187 -4.97 -25.08 -9.21
CA THR A 187 -6.35 -24.99 -9.67
C THR A 187 -6.53 -23.67 -10.40
N TRP A 188 -6.58 -23.74 -11.73
CA TRP A 188 -6.83 -22.54 -12.53
C TRP A 188 -8.24 -21.98 -12.32
N GLN A 189 -9.18 -22.75 -11.75
CA GLN A 189 -10.60 -22.50 -11.97
C GLN A 189 -11.40 -21.84 -10.84
N LYS A 190 -10.99 -21.91 -9.56
CA LYS A 190 -11.75 -21.27 -8.45
C LYS A 190 -10.83 -20.89 -7.29
N TYR A 191 -10.63 -19.60 -7.07
CA TYR A 191 -9.96 -19.06 -5.90
C TYR A 191 -10.67 -17.78 -5.45
N ASP A 192 -10.72 -17.56 -4.14
CA ASP A 192 -11.49 -16.49 -3.50
C ASP A 192 -10.58 -15.66 -2.57
N VAL A 193 -11.14 -14.97 -1.58
CA VAL A 193 -10.42 -14.09 -0.64
C VAL A 193 -9.28 -14.75 0.13
N GLU A 194 -9.29 -16.08 0.28
CA GLU A 194 -8.32 -16.80 1.10
C GLU A 194 -6.90 -16.79 0.51
N VAL A 195 -6.74 -16.53 -0.79
CA VAL A 195 -5.41 -16.39 -1.41
C VAL A 195 -4.61 -15.25 -0.79
N ASP A 196 -5.29 -14.17 -0.39
CA ASP A 196 -4.64 -13.02 0.25
C ASP A 196 -4.18 -13.38 1.67
N ILE A 197 -4.89 -14.27 2.37
CA ILE A 197 -4.46 -14.77 3.68
C ILE A 197 -3.19 -15.59 3.55
N TRP A 198 -3.06 -16.43 2.52
CA TRP A 198 -1.80 -17.12 2.25
C TRP A 198 -0.67 -16.13 2.01
N SER A 199 -0.91 -15.11 1.17
CA SER A 199 0.09 -14.06 0.91
C SER A 199 0.48 -13.33 2.20
N ALA A 200 -0.49 -12.98 3.06
CA ALA A 200 -0.25 -12.38 4.35
C ALA A 200 0.56 -13.31 5.28
N GLY A 201 0.30 -14.63 5.25
CA GLY A 201 1.09 -15.63 5.97
C GLY A 201 2.54 -15.70 5.48
N CYS A 202 2.77 -15.64 4.16
CA CYS A 202 4.12 -15.55 3.60
C CYS A 202 4.84 -14.25 4.02
N ILE A 203 4.14 -13.12 4.03
CA ILE A 203 4.68 -11.83 4.50
C ILE A 203 5.01 -11.92 5.99
N PHE A 204 4.11 -12.49 6.81
CA PHE A 204 4.32 -12.66 8.23
C PHE A 204 5.55 -13.54 8.53
N ALA A 205 5.66 -14.68 7.86
CA ALA A 205 6.84 -15.53 7.93
C ALA A 205 8.12 -14.78 7.55
N GLU A 206 8.08 -13.97 6.49
CA GLU A 206 9.22 -13.15 6.06
C GLU A 206 9.58 -12.07 7.09
N MET A 207 8.61 -11.44 7.74
CA MET A 207 8.85 -10.52 8.85
C MET A 207 9.53 -11.22 10.03
N LEU A 208 9.17 -12.47 10.33
CA LEU A 208 9.76 -13.26 11.41
C LEU A 208 11.21 -13.70 11.14
N GLN A 209 11.56 -14.05 9.90
CA GLN A 209 12.89 -14.59 9.56
C GLN A 209 13.81 -13.65 8.75
N GLY A 210 13.30 -12.49 8.31
CA GLY A 210 14.02 -11.50 7.49
C GLY A 210 14.29 -11.91 6.04
N LYS A 211 13.64 -12.98 5.54
CA LYS A 211 13.80 -13.46 4.15
C LYS A 211 12.54 -14.15 3.65
N PRO A 212 12.29 -14.19 2.32
CA PRO A 212 11.11 -14.84 1.76
C PRO A 212 10.99 -16.30 2.17
N LEU A 213 9.77 -16.72 2.55
CA LEU A 213 9.50 -18.09 2.97
C LEU A 213 9.64 -19.10 1.82
N PHE A 214 9.11 -18.75 0.65
CA PHE A 214 9.08 -19.62 -0.53
C PHE A 214 9.68 -18.92 -1.77
N PRO A 215 11.02 -18.85 -1.90
CA PRO A 215 11.69 -18.18 -3.02
C PRO A 215 11.81 -19.07 -4.29
N GLY A 216 10.68 -19.44 -4.91
CA GLY A 216 10.65 -20.36 -6.05
C GLY A 216 11.08 -19.76 -7.39
N LYS A 217 11.89 -20.51 -8.14
CA LYS A 217 12.49 -20.08 -9.42
C LYS A 217 11.47 -20.06 -10.57
N ASP A 218 10.52 -20.98 -10.53
CA ASP A 218 9.42 -21.16 -11.48
C ASP A 218 8.22 -21.78 -10.72
N HIS A 219 7.11 -22.07 -11.43
CA HIS A 219 5.91 -22.62 -10.80
C HIS A 219 6.14 -24.02 -10.21
N VAL A 220 6.93 -24.86 -10.87
CA VAL A 220 7.21 -26.23 -10.39
C VAL A 220 8.07 -26.16 -9.13
N HIS A 221 9.14 -25.38 -9.17
CA HIS A 221 10.03 -25.20 -8.03
C HIS A 221 9.32 -24.53 -6.85
N GLN A 222 8.48 -23.51 -7.09
CA GLN A 222 7.66 -22.86 -6.06
C GLN A 222 6.75 -23.86 -5.35
N PHE A 223 6.14 -24.79 -6.08
CA PHE A 223 5.29 -25.80 -5.45
C PHE A 223 6.12 -26.83 -4.68
N SER A 224 7.26 -27.24 -5.24
CA SER A 224 8.21 -28.12 -4.55
C SER A 224 8.60 -27.53 -3.18
N ILE A 225 9.09 -26.29 -3.11
CA ILE A 225 9.52 -25.65 -1.85
C ILE A 225 8.40 -25.54 -0.81
N ILE A 226 7.15 -25.33 -1.24
CA ILE A 226 5.99 -25.32 -0.34
C ILE A 226 5.81 -26.71 0.29
N THR A 227 5.84 -27.77 -0.53
CA THR A 227 5.69 -29.15 -0.05
C THR A 227 6.87 -29.65 0.78
N GLU A 228 8.06 -29.07 0.67
CA GLU A 228 9.18 -29.42 1.56
C GLU A 228 8.96 -28.96 2.99
N LEU A 229 8.26 -27.85 3.19
CA LEU A 229 7.96 -27.31 4.51
C LEU A 229 6.64 -27.86 5.05
N LEU A 230 5.56 -27.78 4.27
CA LEU A 230 4.21 -28.12 4.72
C LEU A 230 3.85 -29.60 4.54
N GLY A 231 4.73 -30.38 3.91
CA GLY A 231 4.47 -31.76 3.54
C GLY A 231 3.68 -31.88 2.23
N THR A 232 3.41 -33.12 1.83
CA THR A 232 2.54 -33.39 0.67
C THR A 232 1.12 -32.90 0.94
N PRO A 233 0.43 -32.29 -0.05
CA PRO A 233 -0.97 -31.89 0.13
C PRO A 233 -1.83 -33.09 0.53
N PRO A 234 -2.83 -32.93 1.41
CA PRO A 234 -3.69 -34.05 1.77
C PRO A 234 -4.54 -34.52 0.59
N ASP A 235 -4.99 -35.77 0.62
CA ASP A 235 -5.69 -36.40 -0.51
C ASP A 235 -6.97 -35.64 -0.89
N ASP A 236 -7.71 -35.11 0.08
CA ASP A 236 -8.92 -34.29 -0.17
C ASP A 236 -8.62 -33.00 -0.94
N VAL A 237 -7.41 -32.43 -0.81
CA VAL A 237 -6.95 -31.31 -1.63
C VAL A 237 -6.55 -31.78 -3.03
N ILE A 238 -5.83 -32.90 -3.13
CA ILE A 238 -5.39 -33.46 -4.41
C ILE A 238 -6.59 -33.81 -5.30
N GLU A 239 -7.66 -34.35 -4.72
CA GLU A 239 -8.90 -34.71 -5.43
C GLU A 239 -9.63 -33.50 -6.02
N THR A 240 -9.41 -32.28 -5.52
CA THR A 240 -10.02 -31.06 -6.06
C THR A 240 -9.29 -30.51 -7.29
N ILE A 241 -8.13 -31.05 -7.65
CA ILE A 241 -7.34 -30.59 -8.80
C ILE A 241 -8.05 -31.00 -10.11
N GLY A 242 -8.67 -30.04 -10.78
CA GLY A 242 -9.40 -30.29 -12.04
C GLY A 242 -8.53 -30.49 -13.29
N SER A 243 -7.24 -30.17 -13.24
CA SER A 243 -6.31 -30.31 -14.37
C SER A 243 -5.55 -31.62 -14.29
N GLU A 244 -5.72 -32.51 -15.26
CA GLU A 244 -5.04 -33.81 -15.31
C GLU A 244 -3.51 -33.68 -15.32
N ASN A 245 -2.97 -32.72 -16.08
CA ASN A 245 -1.53 -32.44 -16.12
C ASN A 245 -1.00 -32.02 -14.75
N THR A 246 -1.75 -31.17 -14.05
CA THR A 246 -1.38 -30.70 -12.71
C THR A 246 -1.47 -31.82 -11.69
N LEU A 247 -2.51 -32.65 -11.77
CA LEU A 247 -2.69 -33.82 -10.91
C LEU A 247 -1.54 -34.82 -11.07
N ASN A 248 -1.15 -35.13 -12.31
CA ASN A 248 -0.02 -36.00 -12.61
C ASN A 248 1.30 -35.43 -12.09
N PHE A 249 1.52 -34.12 -12.23
CA PHE A 249 2.67 -33.44 -11.65
C PHE A 249 2.70 -33.57 -10.12
N VAL A 250 1.60 -33.27 -9.42
CA VAL A 250 1.52 -33.39 -7.96
C VAL A 250 1.78 -34.82 -7.48
N LYS A 251 1.17 -35.81 -8.16
CA LYS A 251 1.37 -37.24 -7.86
C LYS A 251 2.80 -37.73 -8.14
N SER A 252 3.53 -37.06 -9.03
CA SER A 252 4.92 -37.41 -9.35
C SER A 252 5.93 -36.91 -8.31
N LEU A 253 5.54 -35.96 -7.45
CA LEU A 253 6.43 -35.41 -6.44
C LEU A 253 6.69 -36.43 -5.32
N PRO A 254 7.90 -36.42 -4.72
CA PRO A 254 8.18 -37.25 -3.56
C PRO A 254 7.21 -36.96 -2.42
N LYS A 255 6.75 -38.01 -1.73
CA LYS A 255 6.00 -37.83 -0.48
C LYS A 255 6.90 -37.19 0.57
N ARG A 256 6.38 -36.19 1.28
CA ARG A 256 7.08 -35.45 2.33
C ARG A 256 6.21 -35.32 3.55
N GLU A 257 6.82 -35.50 4.71
CA GLU A 257 6.19 -35.21 6.00
C GLU A 257 6.21 -33.70 6.27
N ARG A 258 5.20 -33.22 6.99
CA ARG A 258 5.13 -31.82 7.41
C ARG A 258 6.22 -31.54 8.44
N ILE A 259 6.94 -30.42 8.25
CA ILE A 259 7.83 -29.88 9.26
C ILE A 259 7.01 -28.92 10.13
N PRO A 260 6.89 -29.14 11.46
CA PRO A 260 6.22 -28.20 12.34
C PRO A 260 6.83 -26.80 12.23
N LEU A 261 6.01 -25.75 12.11
CA LEU A 261 6.55 -24.40 11.93
C LEU A 261 7.35 -23.92 13.15
N SER A 262 7.10 -24.48 14.33
CA SER A 262 7.90 -24.25 15.54
C SER A 262 9.37 -24.66 15.37
N GLN A 263 9.67 -25.68 14.54
CA GLN A 263 11.06 -26.05 14.21
C GLN A 263 11.69 -25.07 13.21
N LYS A 264 10.87 -24.50 12.32
CA LYS A 264 11.31 -23.50 11.33
C LYS A 264 11.57 -22.14 11.97
N PHE A 265 10.76 -21.78 12.97
CA PHE A 265 10.81 -20.51 13.70
C PHE A 265 11.03 -20.76 15.21
N PRO A 266 12.19 -21.31 15.62
CA PRO A 266 12.41 -21.75 17.01
C PRO A 266 12.46 -20.60 18.02
N ASN A 267 12.70 -19.38 17.56
CA ASN A 267 12.79 -18.18 18.40
C ASN A 267 11.54 -17.29 18.28
N ALA A 268 10.51 -17.72 17.54
CA ALA A 268 9.28 -16.96 17.42
C ALA A 268 8.35 -17.25 18.60
N ASP A 269 7.47 -16.29 18.88
CA ASP A 269 6.38 -16.45 19.84
C ASP A 269 5.51 -17.68 19.46
N PRO A 270 5.17 -18.58 20.41
CA PRO A 270 4.29 -19.71 20.13
C PRO A 270 2.96 -19.31 19.49
N ASP A 271 2.35 -18.19 19.90
CA ASP A 271 1.09 -17.71 19.33
C ASP A 271 1.29 -17.16 17.91
N ALA A 272 2.47 -16.60 17.61
CA ALA A 272 2.83 -16.20 16.24
C ALA A 272 2.92 -17.42 15.32
N VAL A 273 3.58 -18.49 15.78
CA VAL A 273 3.71 -19.74 15.03
C VAL A 273 2.35 -20.39 14.83
N ASP A 274 1.52 -20.44 15.88
CA ASP A 274 0.16 -21.00 15.82
C ASP A 274 -0.73 -20.24 14.83
N LEU A 275 -0.70 -18.90 14.83
CA LEU A 275 -1.40 -18.11 13.82
C LEU A 275 -0.89 -18.40 12.40
N LEU A 276 0.43 -18.44 12.23
CA LEU A 276 1.06 -18.71 10.94
C LEU A 276 0.67 -20.10 10.39
N GLU A 277 0.55 -21.12 11.26
CA GLU A 277 0.08 -22.45 10.88
C GLU A 277 -1.38 -22.47 10.41
N LYS A 278 -2.23 -21.59 10.95
CA LYS A 278 -3.62 -21.42 10.52
C LYS A 278 -3.75 -20.62 9.20
N MET A 279 -2.76 -19.77 8.89
CA MET A 279 -2.70 -19.03 7.62
C MET A 279 -2.12 -19.87 6.47
N LEU A 280 -1.10 -20.70 6.74
CA LEU A 280 -0.41 -21.51 5.73
C LEU A 280 -1.01 -22.92 5.61
N VAL A 281 -2.28 -22.97 5.21
CA VAL A 281 -3.05 -24.21 4.99
C VAL A 281 -3.30 -24.44 3.50
N PHE A 282 -3.08 -25.66 3.01
CA PHE A 282 -3.29 -26.04 1.61
C PHE A 282 -4.73 -25.89 1.15
N ASP A 283 -5.68 -26.40 1.95
CA ASP A 283 -7.11 -26.24 1.65
C ASP A 283 -7.53 -24.81 1.98
N PRO A 284 -7.88 -23.96 0.99
CA PRO A 284 -8.28 -22.59 1.24
C PRO A 284 -9.50 -22.51 2.16
N ARG A 285 -10.41 -23.49 2.11
CA ARG A 285 -11.63 -23.52 2.95
C ARG A 285 -11.35 -23.73 4.43
N LYS A 286 -10.16 -24.26 4.76
CA LYS A 286 -9.71 -24.50 6.15
C LYS A 286 -8.75 -23.40 6.63
N ARG A 287 -8.39 -22.46 5.76
CA ARG A 287 -7.51 -21.34 6.07
C ARG A 287 -8.28 -20.34 6.94
N ILE A 288 -7.64 -19.80 7.98
CA ILE A 288 -8.25 -18.76 8.81
C ILE A 288 -8.62 -17.55 7.94
N ASN A 289 -9.76 -16.91 8.19
CA ASN A 289 -10.10 -15.66 7.50
C ASN A 289 -9.52 -14.44 8.25
N ALA A 290 -9.56 -13.26 7.65
CA ALA A 290 -8.98 -12.05 8.25
C ALA A 290 -9.65 -11.66 9.59
N ALA A 291 -10.97 -11.85 9.72
CA ALA A 291 -11.70 -11.50 10.94
C ALA A 291 -11.33 -12.43 12.11
N ASP A 292 -11.28 -13.74 11.87
CA ASP A 292 -10.88 -14.74 12.86
C ASP A 292 -9.40 -14.60 13.22
N ALA A 293 -8.56 -14.20 12.27
CA ALA A 293 -7.14 -13.93 12.51
C ALA A 293 -6.92 -12.72 13.42
N LEU A 294 -7.72 -11.65 13.28
CA LEU A 294 -7.68 -10.48 14.18
C LEU A 294 -8.06 -10.84 15.62
N ALA A 295 -8.98 -11.78 15.81
CA ALA A 295 -9.37 -12.30 17.12
C ALA A 295 -8.38 -13.32 17.72
N HIS A 296 -7.28 -13.62 17.02
CA HIS A 296 -6.28 -14.60 17.50
C HIS A 296 -5.52 -14.07 18.72
N PRO A 297 -5.12 -14.93 19.70
CA PRO A 297 -4.33 -14.51 20.87
C PRO A 297 -3.09 -13.68 20.54
N TYR A 298 -2.40 -14.02 19.45
CA TYR A 298 -1.25 -13.26 18.96
C TYR A 298 -1.56 -11.79 18.66
N LEU A 299 -2.80 -11.40 18.34
CA LEU A 299 -3.17 -10.02 18.02
C LEU A 299 -4.01 -9.35 19.11
N ALA A 300 -4.23 -10.02 20.24
CA ALA A 300 -5.01 -9.53 21.37
C ALA A 300 -4.60 -8.12 21.87
N PRO A 301 -3.31 -7.70 21.86
CA PRO A 301 -2.95 -6.34 22.29
C PRO A 301 -3.50 -5.21 21.41
N TYR A 302 -3.85 -5.50 20.15
CA TYR A 302 -4.30 -4.52 19.16
C TYR A 302 -5.74 -4.74 18.71
N HIS A 303 -6.29 -5.94 18.90
CA HIS A 303 -7.63 -6.30 18.49
C HIS A 303 -8.68 -5.42 19.17
N GLU A 304 -9.44 -4.68 18.35
CA GLU A 304 -10.51 -3.81 18.80
C GLU A 304 -11.69 -3.91 17.82
N PRO A 305 -12.68 -4.77 18.07
CA PRO A 305 -13.78 -5.01 17.15
C PRO A 305 -14.53 -3.75 16.71
N SER A 306 -14.61 -2.73 17.57
CA SER A 306 -15.28 -1.47 17.26
C SER A 306 -14.51 -0.57 16.30
N ASP A 307 -13.19 -0.75 16.20
CA ASP A 307 -12.28 -0.04 15.32
C ASP A 307 -11.78 -0.93 14.17
N GLU A 308 -12.48 -2.02 13.85
CA GLU A 308 -12.12 -2.89 12.72
C GLU A 308 -13.29 -2.96 11.71
N PRO A 309 -13.50 -1.89 10.93
CA PRO A 309 -14.68 -1.75 10.11
C PRO A 309 -14.72 -2.74 8.94
N VAL A 310 -15.93 -3.00 8.47
CA VAL A 310 -16.21 -3.65 7.18
C VAL A 310 -16.69 -2.60 6.18
N ALA A 311 -16.59 -2.90 4.88
CA ALA A 311 -17.16 -2.06 3.85
C ALA A 311 -18.69 -2.00 3.98
N SER A 312 -19.28 -0.81 3.79
CA SER A 312 -20.73 -0.60 3.86
C SER A 312 -21.50 -1.35 2.79
N GLU A 313 -20.86 -1.57 1.63
CA GLU A 313 -21.43 -2.28 0.49
C GLU A 313 -20.37 -3.07 -0.26
N LYS A 314 -20.82 -4.11 -0.97
CA LYS A 314 -19.96 -4.86 -1.89
C LYS A 314 -19.62 -3.99 -3.09
N PHE A 315 -18.41 -4.16 -3.60
CA PHE A 315 -17.96 -3.49 -4.81
C PHE A 315 -18.76 -3.97 -6.03
N ASP A 316 -19.22 -3.03 -6.85
CA ASP A 316 -19.93 -3.35 -8.09
C ASP A 316 -18.96 -3.83 -9.19
N TRP A 317 -19.03 -5.13 -9.49
CA TRP A 317 -18.24 -5.79 -10.52
C TRP A 317 -18.94 -5.88 -11.88
N SER A 318 -20.06 -5.20 -12.09
CA SER A 318 -20.87 -5.26 -13.32
C SER A 318 -20.07 -5.05 -14.63
N PHE A 319 -18.97 -4.30 -14.57
CA PHE A 319 -18.09 -4.03 -15.72
C PHE A 319 -17.03 -5.11 -15.97
N ASN A 320 -16.88 -6.11 -15.09
CA ASN A 320 -15.74 -7.05 -15.14
C ASN A 320 -15.76 -7.96 -16.37
N ASP A 321 -16.93 -8.34 -16.88
CA ASP A 321 -17.08 -9.22 -18.03
C ASP A 321 -17.36 -8.44 -19.32
N ALA A 322 -17.45 -7.11 -19.23
CA ALA A 322 -17.70 -6.25 -20.37
C ALA A 322 -16.50 -6.28 -21.34
N ASP A 323 -16.77 -6.60 -22.60
CA ASP A 323 -15.81 -6.49 -23.70
C ASP A 323 -16.12 -5.23 -24.51
N LEU A 324 -15.62 -4.10 -24.01
CA LEU A 324 -15.93 -2.78 -24.57
C LEU A 324 -14.75 -2.23 -25.38
N PRO A 325 -15.02 -1.48 -26.46
CA PRO A 325 -13.99 -0.72 -27.17
C PRO A 325 -13.27 0.28 -26.25
N VAL A 326 -12.05 0.65 -26.63
CA VAL A 326 -11.22 1.63 -25.90
C VAL A 326 -11.97 2.94 -25.67
N ASP A 327 -12.66 3.46 -26.69
CA ASP A 327 -13.37 4.74 -26.58
C ASP A 327 -14.49 4.71 -25.54
N THR A 328 -15.16 3.56 -25.37
CA THR A 328 -16.17 3.39 -24.34
C THR A 328 -15.54 3.38 -22.96
N TRP A 329 -14.45 2.63 -22.74
CA TRP A 329 -13.70 2.68 -21.48
C TRP A 329 -13.20 4.08 -21.16
N LYS A 330 -12.76 4.81 -22.18
CA LYS A 330 -12.31 6.19 -22.05
C LYS A 330 -13.44 7.09 -21.56
N VAL A 331 -14.60 7.09 -22.22
CA VAL A 331 -15.77 7.88 -21.77
C VAL A 331 -16.14 7.54 -20.32
N MET A 332 -16.16 6.25 -19.97
CA MET A 332 -16.44 5.81 -18.60
C MET A 332 -15.41 6.35 -17.58
N MET A 333 -14.11 6.29 -17.90
CA MET A 333 -13.06 6.86 -17.05
C MET A 333 -13.21 8.38 -16.87
N TYR A 334 -13.49 9.11 -17.95
CA TYR A 334 -13.71 10.56 -17.87
C TYR A 334 -14.92 10.88 -16.97
N SER A 335 -16.01 10.13 -17.09
CA SER A 335 -17.17 10.27 -16.22
C SER A 335 -16.82 10.05 -14.74
N GLU A 336 -16.07 8.99 -14.44
CA GLU A 336 -15.64 8.69 -13.06
C GLU A 336 -14.71 9.76 -12.48
N ILE A 337 -13.85 10.36 -13.30
CA ILE A 337 -12.95 11.45 -12.89
C ILE A 337 -13.74 12.71 -12.61
N LEU A 338 -14.71 13.07 -13.46
CA LEU A 338 -15.59 14.22 -13.21
C LEU A 338 -16.42 14.03 -11.93
N ASP A 339 -16.98 12.84 -11.73
CA ASP A 339 -17.72 12.51 -10.50
C ASP A 339 -16.85 12.64 -9.25
N PHE A 340 -15.58 12.20 -9.32
CA PHE A 340 -14.64 12.34 -8.20
C PHE A 340 -14.49 13.82 -7.79
N HIS A 341 -14.28 14.71 -8.75
CA HIS A 341 -14.11 16.14 -8.51
C HIS A 341 -15.39 16.85 -8.06
N ASN A 342 -16.55 16.41 -8.52
CA ASN A 342 -17.84 16.99 -8.12
C ASN A 342 -18.21 16.65 -6.67
N VAL A 343 -17.94 15.43 -6.23
CA VAL A 343 -18.21 14.99 -4.85
C VAL A 343 -17.36 15.79 -3.85
N ASP A 344 -16.06 15.96 -4.11
CA ASP A 344 -15.18 16.73 -3.23
C ASP A 344 -15.56 18.21 -3.16
N SER A 345 -15.99 18.80 -4.28
CA SER A 345 -16.46 20.20 -4.31
C SER A 345 -17.68 20.41 -3.39
N SER A 346 -18.61 19.46 -3.37
CA SER A 346 -19.80 19.52 -2.51
C SER A 346 -19.50 19.32 -1.01
N ALA A 347 -18.47 18.53 -0.68
CA ALA A 347 -18.03 18.33 0.70
C ALA A 347 -17.34 19.59 1.29
N VAL A 348 -16.58 20.31 0.46
CA VAL A 348 -15.95 21.58 0.83
C VAL A 348 -16.99 22.69 1.05
N GLU A 349 -18.05 22.73 0.23
CA GLU A 349 -19.15 23.70 0.41
C GLU A 349 -19.96 23.46 1.68
N GLN A 350 -20.16 22.20 2.09
CA GLN A 350 -20.88 21.85 3.32
C GLN A 350 -20.09 22.19 4.60
N GLN A 351 -18.75 22.10 4.58
CA GLN A 351 -17.91 22.50 5.71
C GLN A 351 -17.86 24.03 5.90
N GLN A 352 -18.12 24.83 4.86
CA GLN A 352 -18.19 26.29 4.96
C GLN A 352 -19.54 26.82 5.49
N GLN A 353 -20.56 25.96 5.66
CA GLN A 353 -21.88 26.33 6.18
C GLN A 353 -22.11 25.96 7.65
N GLN A 354 -21.13 25.40 8.36
CA GLN A 354 -21.26 25.20 9.81
C GLN A 354 -21.06 26.53 10.56
N PRO A 355 -21.97 26.93 11.46
CA PRO A 355 -21.82 28.15 12.24
C PRO A 355 -20.62 28.01 13.18
N GLN A 356 -19.72 29.00 13.16
CA GLN A 356 -18.57 29.08 14.05
C GLN A 356 -19.02 29.03 15.52
N PRO A 357 -18.30 28.30 16.41
CA PRO A 357 -18.58 28.34 17.84
C PRO A 357 -18.34 29.76 18.38
N PRO A 358 -19.13 30.22 19.37
CA PRO A 358 -19.00 31.56 19.91
C PRO A 358 -17.63 31.75 20.58
N GLN A 359 -16.95 32.86 20.23
CA GLN A 359 -15.68 33.24 20.84
C GLN A 359 -15.86 33.50 22.35
N PRO A 360 -14.92 33.04 23.20
CA PRO A 360 -14.98 33.30 24.63
C PRO A 360 -14.75 34.80 24.91
N GLN A 361 -15.70 35.42 25.60
CA GLN A 361 -15.57 36.78 26.12
C GLN A 361 -14.46 36.82 27.19
N LEU A 362 -13.40 37.57 26.91
CA LEU A 362 -12.33 37.90 27.85
C LEU A 362 -12.92 38.64 29.06
N GLN A 363 -12.92 37.98 30.23
CA GLN A 363 -13.14 38.63 31.52
C GLN A 363 -11.99 39.61 31.80
N GLN A 364 -12.35 40.86 32.07
CA GLN A 364 -11.45 41.91 32.54
C GLN A 364 -10.82 41.50 33.88
N GLN A 365 -9.52 41.23 33.90
CA GLN A 365 -8.72 41.20 35.13
C GLN A 365 -7.96 42.51 35.30
N GLN A 366 -7.90 42.92 36.57
CA GLN A 366 -7.60 44.24 37.10
C GLN A 366 -6.14 44.67 36.88
N GLN A 367 -5.95 45.98 36.67
CA GLN A 367 -4.66 46.66 36.60
C GLN A 367 -3.89 46.64 37.93
N PRO A 368 -2.55 46.53 37.93
CA PRO A 368 -1.74 46.97 39.06
C PRO A 368 -1.38 48.47 38.95
N PRO A 369 -1.19 49.19 40.08
CA PRO A 369 -1.02 50.64 40.09
C PRO A 369 0.37 51.10 39.67
N GLN A 370 0.40 52.27 39.01
CA GLN A 370 1.55 53.01 38.51
C GLN A 370 2.44 53.60 39.61
N GLN A 371 3.75 53.67 39.36
CA GLN A 371 4.68 54.64 39.97
C GLN A 371 5.75 55.11 38.95
N PRO A 372 6.36 56.29 39.13
CA PRO A 372 6.36 57.35 38.11
C PRO A 372 7.68 57.54 37.33
N GLN A 373 7.55 58.19 36.16
CA GLN A 373 8.63 58.59 35.25
C GLN A 373 9.42 59.81 35.74
N GLN A 374 10.72 59.88 35.40
CA GLN A 374 11.44 61.01 34.75
C GLN A 374 12.98 60.80 34.82
N PRO A 375 13.83 61.52 34.02
CA PRO A 375 13.66 62.08 32.68
C PRO A 375 14.80 61.69 31.69
N GLN A 376 14.63 62.03 30.41
CA GLN A 376 15.54 61.75 29.28
C GLN A 376 16.72 62.73 29.14
N GLN A 377 17.76 62.28 28.39
CA GLN A 377 18.59 62.97 27.35
C GLN A 377 20.13 62.88 27.57
N PRO A 378 21.00 63.06 26.54
CA PRO A 378 20.83 63.04 25.07
C PRO A 378 21.89 62.21 24.29
N GLN A 379 21.72 62.16 22.95
CA GLN A 379 22.54 61.52 21.90
C GLN A 379 23.95 62.11 21.68
N GLN A 380 24.93 61.27 21.27
CA GLN A 380 26.06 61.58 20.34
C GLN A 380 26.45 60.26 19.62
N ALA A 381 26.28 60.06 18.30
CA ALA A 381 26.99 60.58 17.12
C ALA A 381 28.39 59.96 16.85
N GLN A 382 28.46 59.11 15.79
CA GLN A 382 29.56 58.93 14.80
C GLN A 382 30.93 58.39 15.32
N GLN A 383 31.75 57.56 14.68
CA GLN A 383 31.93 57.04 13.31
C GLN A 383 33.04 55.91 13.35
N PRO A 384 33.57 55.34 12.24
CA PRO A 384 34.00 53.94 12.10
C PRO A 384 35.51 53.70 12.28
N VAL A 385 35.93 52.44 12.50
CA VAL A 385 37.32 51.99 12.25
C VAL A 385 37.34 50.56 11.68
N GLN A 386 38.18 50.40 10.67
CA GLN A 386 38.42 49.28 9.76
C GLN A 386 39.41 48.22 10.35
N PRO A 387 39.80 47.17 9.59
CA PRO A 387 40.07 45.82 10.11
C PRO A 387 41.53 45.56 10.49
N VAL A 388 41.78 44.47 11.21
CA VAL A 388 43.14 43.94 11.43
C VAL A 388 43.19 42.48 11.00
N GLN A 389 44.05 42.23 10.00
CA GLN A 389 44.55 40.92 9.56
C GLN A 389 45.47 40.31 10.62
N GLY A 390 45.52 38.98 10.70
CA GLY A 390 46.52 38.26 11.49
C GLY A 390 46.50 36.77 11.20
N ASP A 391 47.48 36.32 10.44
CA ASP A 391 47.76 34.98 9.94
C ASP A 391 47.83 33.88 11.03
N TYR A 392 47.48 32.63 10.67
CA TYR A 392 48.45 31.53 10.52
C TYR A 392 47.83 30.23 9.97
N VAL A 393 48.66 29.51 9.22
CA VAL A 393 48.44 28.46 8.20
C VAL A 393 48.63 27.04 8.79
N PRO A 394 48.21 25.95 8.11
CA PRO A 394 47.81 24.67 8.72
C PRO A 394 48.93 23.63 8.75
N GLN A 395 48.66 22.49 9.40
CA GLN A 395 49.42 21.26 9.19
C GLN A 395 48.52 20.05 8.92
N VAL A 396 49.08 19.18 8.09
CA VAL A 396 48.47 18.19 7.23
C VAL A 396 48.96 16.80 7.64
N ALA A 397 48.01 15.87 7.81
CA ALA A 397 48.08 14.42 7.49
C ALA A 397 49.04 13.51 8.31
N PRO A 398 49.06 12.17 8.10
CA PRO A 398 48.18 11.32 7.27
C PRO A 398 47.62 10.06 7.97
N ARG A 399 46.71 9.43 7.22
CA ARG A 399 46.29 8.03 7.30
C ARG A 399 47.47 7.07 7.11
N SER A 400 47.39 5.94 7.82
CA SER A 400 47.72 4.60 7.34
C SER A 400 46.48 3.74 7.55
#